data_AF-A0A916IB64-F1
#
_entry.id   AF-A0A916IB64-F1
#
_cell.length_a   1.000
_cell.length_b   1.000
_cell.length_c   1.000
_cell.angle_alpha   90.00
_cell.angle_beta   90.00
_cell.angle_gamma   90.00
#
_symmetry.space_group_name_H-M   'P 1'
#
loop_
_entity.id
_entity.type
_entity.pdbx_description
1 polymer ?
#
loop_
_entity_poly.entity_id
_entity_poly.type
_entity_poly.pdbx_seq_one_letter_code
_entity_poly.pdbx_strand_id
1 'polypeptide(L)'
;MNAPDDHRHDREIGTRDSTLDTTRIDDVRIGAVRPLITPALLQERVPVRDDTLSLVEASRAAISSVLHGRDDRLIVVVGPC
;
A
#
# COMPACT_ATOMS: atom_id res chain seq x y z
N MET A 1 20.23 6.95 7.30
CA MET A 1 19.78 6.37 6.02
C MET A 1 18.31 6.70 5.86
N ASN A 2 17.99 7.70 5.03
CA ASN A 2 16.66 8.30 4.96
C ASN A 2 15.66 7.31 4.35
N ALA A 3 14.53 7.09 5.03
CA ALA A 3 13.47 6.26 4.50
C ALA A 3 12.77 6.99 3.34
N PRO A 4 12.55 6.33 2.18
CA PRO A 4 11.92 6.96 1.02
C PRO A 4 10.43 7.25 1.21
N ASP A 5 9.86 6.89 2.36
CA ASP A 5 8.45 7.06 2.72
C ASP A 5 8.31 7.52 4.18
N ASP A 6 9.12 8.53 4.56
CA ASP A 6 9.02 9.20 5.86
C ASP A 6 8.21 10.49 5.74
N HIS A 7 6.93 10.44 6.10
CA HIS A 7 6.02 11.59 6.12
C HIS A 7 6.52 12.79 6.96
N ARG A 8 7.48 12.58 7.88
CA ARG A 8 8.07 13.65 8.73
C ARG A 8 9.35 14.23 8.13
N HIS A 9 9.99 13.51 7.22
CA HIS A 9 11.16 13.95 6.47
C HIS A 9 10.83 13.95 4.97
N ASP A 10 9.71 14.59 4.63
CA ASP A 10 9.29 14.88 3.26
C ASP A 10 10.23 15.93 2.66
N ARG A 11 11.41 15.48 2.23
CA ARG A 11 12.27 16.30 1.37
C ARG A 11 11.80 16.04 -0.06
N GLU A 12 11.23 17.04 -0.71
CA GLU A 12 11.00 17.04 -2.16
C GLU A 12 12.33 16.66 -2.85
N ILE A 13 12.47 15.40 -3.24
CA ILE A 13 13.57 14.97 -4.10
C ILE A 13 13.10 15.20 -5.53
N GLY A 14 13.31 16.43 -5.98
CA GLY A 14 12.98 16.88 -7.31
C GLY A 14 12.90 18.40 -7.33
N THR A 15 13.68 19.03 -8.18
CA THR A 15 13.28 20.32 -8.77
C THR A 15 11.84 20.13 -9.29
N ARG A 16 11.01 21.18 -9.33
CA ARG A 16 9.59 21.18 -9.78
C ARG A 16 9.35 20.71 -11.24
N ASP A 17 10.24 19.91 -11.79
CA ASP A 17 10.51 19.70 -13.20
C ASP A 17 10.78 18.20 -13.48
N SER A 18 10.05 17.29 -12.82
CA SER A 18 10.09 15.85 -13.16
C SER A 18 9.02 15.45 -14.18
N THR A 19 8.03 16.31 -14.44
CA THR A 19 7.12 16.17 -15.57
C THR A 19 7.66 17.05 -16.69
N LEU A 20 8.04 16.47 -17.83
CA LEU A 20 8.28 17.26 -19.04
C LEU A 20 6.98 17.98 -19.39
N ASP A 21 6.92 19.28 -19.13
CA ASP A 21 5.78 20.14 -19.47
C ASP A 21 5.64 20.22 -20.99
N THR A 22 4.87 19.29 -21.56
CA THR A 22 4.66 19.18 -23.01
C THR A 22 3.32 19.73 -23.46
N THR A 23 2.45 20.15 -22.54
CA THR A 23 1.21 20.82 -22.90
C THR A 23 0.93 21.98 -21.95
N ARG A 24 0.64 23.16 -22.52
CA ARG A 24 0.19 24.39 -21.83
C ARG A 24 -0.99 24.19 -20.83
N ILE A 25 -1.57 22.99 -20.83
CA ILE A 25 -2.77 22.58 -20.13
C ILE A 25 -2.54 21.35 -19.24
N ASP A 26 -1.32 20.79 -19.18
CA ASP A 26 -1.03 19.64 -18.31
C ASP A 26 -0.74 20.10 -16.89
N ASP A 27 -1.12 19.28 -15.91
CA ASP A 27 -0.79 19.46 -14.49
C ASP A 27 -1.04 20.87 -13.89
N VAL A 28 -1.93 21.67 -14.50
CA VAL A 28 -2.18 23.10 -14.20
C VAL A 28 -2.57 23.35 -12.74
N ARG A 29 -3.09 22.32 -12.05
CA ARG A 29 -3.49 22.38 -10.63
C ARG A 29 -2.86 21.27 -9.79
N ILE A 30 -1.79 20.63 -10.26
CA ILE A 30 -1.07 19.62 -9.48
C ILE A 30 -0.04 20.32 -8.60
N GLY A 31 -0.18 20.15 -7.28
CA GLY A 31 0.71 20.76 -6.30
C GLY A 31 2.10 20.13 -6.27
N ALA A 32 2.18 18.82 -6.48
CA ALA A 32 3.43 18.07 -6.60
C ALA A 32 3.17 16.67 -7.20
N VAL A 33 4.16 16.17 -7.93
CA VAL A 33 4.26 14.75 -8.30
C VAL A 33 5.35 14.11 -7.44
N ARG A 34 5.01 13.03 -6.75
CA ARG A 34 5.93 12.34 -5.83
C ARG A 34 6.12 10.88 -6.26
N PRO A 35 7.35 10.44 -6.55
CA PRO A 35 7.60 9.03 -6.79
C PRO A 35 7.41 8.25 -5.48
N LEU A 36 6.76 7.09 -5.57
CA LEU A 36 6.56 6.15 -4.47
C LEU A 36 7.52 4.97 -4.59
N ILE A 37 7.84 4.34 -3.46
CA ILE A 37 8.54 3.06 -3.46
C ILE A 37 7.72 2.01 -4.22
N THR A 38 8.38 1.18 -5.02
CA THR A 38 7.68 0.10 -5.74
C THR A 38 7.22 -0.98 -4.77
N PRO A 39 6.13 -1.71 -5.08
CA PRO A 39 5.67 -2.80 -4.22
C PRO A 39 6.75 -3.85 -3.95
N ALA A 40 7.58 -4.20 -4.94
CA ALA A 40 8.66 -5.18 -4.79
C ALA A 40 9.73 -4.71 -3.79
N LEU A 41 10.19 -3.45 -3.92
CA LEU A 41 11.16 -2.89 -2.97
C LEU A 41 10.59 -2.75 -1.56
N LEU A 42 9.28 -2.48 -1.43
CA LEU A 42 8.62 -2.42 -0.13
C LEU A 42 8.56 -3.82 0.53
N GLN A 43 8.25 -4.86 -0.24
CA GLN A 43 8.22 -6.25 0.23
C GLN A 43 9.61 -6.72 0.70
N GLU A 44 10.67 -6.33 0.00
CA GLU A 44 12.06 -6.63 0.42
C GLU A 44 12.41 -5.92 1.75
N ARG A 45 11.97 -4.67 1.91
CA ARG A 45 12.26 -3.86 3.11
C ARG A 45 11.46 -4.31 4.33
N VAL A 46 10.24 -4.80 4.12
CA VAL A 46 9.32 -5.25 5.18
C VAL A 46 8.91 -6.70 4.87
N PRO A 47 9.81 -7.67 5.11
CA PRO A 47 9.50 -9.06 4.83
C PRO A 47 8.40 -9.57 5.76
N VAL A 48 7.47 -10.32 5.19
CA VAL A 48 6.41 -10.97 5.95
C VAL A 48 6.97 -12.23 6.62
N ARG A 49 6.57 -12.47 7.87
CA ARG A 49 6.93 -13.68 8.60
C ARG A 49 6.08 -14.86 8.17
N ASP A 50 6.63 -16.06 8.19
CA ASP A 50 5.94 -17.29 7.78
C ASP A 50 4.66 -17.57 8.59
N ASP A 51 4.64 -17.21 9.87
CA ASP A 51 3.45 -17.33 10.74
C ASP A 51 2.31 -16.41 10.28
N THR A 52 2.65 -15.22 9.80
CA THR A 52 1.71 -14.23 9.26
C THR A 52 1.16 -14.70 7.91
N LEU A 53 2.00 -15.27 7.05
CA LEU A 53 1.56 -15.88 5.79
C LEU A 53 0.57 -17.02 6.05
N SER A 54 0.94 -17.93 6.95
CA SER A 54 0.09 -19.07 7.35
C SER A 54 -1.25 -18.61 7.92
N LEU A 55 -1.25 -17.57 8.77
CA LEU A 55 -2.46 -16.98 9.32
C LEU A 55 -3.37 -16.40 8.24
N VAL A 56 -2.81 -15.67 7.27
CA VAL A 56 -3.56 -15.07 6.16
C VAL A 56 -4.20 -16.16 5.29
N GLU A 57 -3.45 -17.19 4.94
CA GLU A 57 -3.95 -18.32 4.13
C GLU A 57 -5.10 -19.06 4.83
N ALA A 58 -4.89 -19.46 6.09
CA ALA A 58 -5.89 -20.17 6.88
C ALA A 58 -7.16 -19.32 7.08
N SER A 59 -6.99 -18.02 7.36
CA SER A 59 -8.10 -17.10 7.56
C SER A 59 -8.91 -16.90 6.27
N ARG A 60 -8.26 -16.80 5.11
CA ARG A 60 -8.93 -16.71 3.80
C ARG A 60 -9.74 -17.97 3.49
N ALA A 61 -9.19 -19.15 3.77
CA ALA A 61 -9.90 -20.41 3.60
C ALA A 61 -11.13 -20.50 4.52
N ALA A 62 -10.98 -20.13 5.80
CA ALA A 62 -12.08 -20.12 6.76
C ALA A 62 -13.20 -19.15 6.37
N ILE A 63 -12.86 -17.91 6.00
CA ILE A 63 -13.81 -16.90 5.52
C ILE A 63 -14.54 -17.42 4.27
N SER A 64 -13.83 -18.04 3.33
CA SER A 64 -14.44 -18.64 2.15
C SER A 64 -15.44 -19.73 2.52
N SER A 65 -15.12 -20.63 3.45
CA SER A 65 -16.06 -21.67 3.90
C SER A 65 -17.35 -21.07 4.48
N VAL A 66 -17.25 -20.02 5.28
CA VAL A 66 -18.41 -19.31 5.83
C VAL A 66 -19.26 -18.68 4.70
N LEU A 67 -18.62 -17.96 3.78
CA LEU A 67 -19.32 -17.31 2.66
C LEU A 67 -20.02 -18.30 1.72
N HIS A 68 -19.54 -19.54 1.63
CA HIS A 68 -20.16 -20.60 0.84
C HIS A 68 -21.14 -21.46 1.66
N GLY A 69 -21.44 -21.11 2.91
CA GLY A 69 -22.36 -21.85 3.78
C GLY A 69 -21.86 -23.25 4.18
N ARG A 70 -20.55 -23.53 4.06
CA ARG A 70 -19.92 -24.78 4.51
C ARG A 70 -19.51 -24.74 5.98
N ASP A 71 -19.55 -23.55 6.56
CA ASP A 71 -19.22 -23.22 7.95
C ASP A 71 -20.27 -22.21 8.42
N ASP A 72 -20.87 -22.43 9.58
CA ASP A 72 -22.03 -21.67 10.08
C ASP A 72 -21.63 -20.49 10.98
N ARG A 73 -20.33 -20.26 11.16
CA ARG A 73 -19.82 -19.13 11.94
C ARG A 73 -20.13 -17.79 11.29
N LEU A 74 -20.15 -16.74 12.10
CA LEU A 74 -20.32 -15.35 11.65
C LEU A 74 -18.96 -14.68 11.41
N ILE A 75 -18.80 -14.02 10.26
CA ILE A 75 -17.64 -13.13 10.00
C ILE A 75 -17.95 -11.76 10.59
N VAL A 76 -17.01 -11.22 11.36
CA VAL A 76 -17.12 -9.90 11.99
C VAL A 76 -15.86 -9.09 11.69
N VAL A 77 -16.02 -7.92 11.07
CA VAL A 77 -14.94 -6.94 10.87
C VAL A 77 -15.10 -5.84 11.91
N VAL A 78 -14.16 -5.75 12.83
CA VAL A 78 -14.16 -4.79 13.94
C VAL A 78 -12.78 -4.15 14.09
N GLY A 79 -12.76 -2.87 14.42
CA GLY A 79 -11.53 -2.10 14.56
C GLY A 79 -11.79 -0.59 14.63
N PRO A 80 -10.74 0.21 14.78
CA PRO A 80 -10.85 1.66 14.64
C PRO A 80 -11.37 2.05 13.26
N CYS A 81 -11.94 3.26 13.17
CA CYS A 81 -12.34 3.87 11.90
C CYS A 81 -11.12 4.11 11.00
#